data_AF-A0A975CSW3-F1
#
_entry.id   AF-A0A975CSW3-F1
#
_cell.length_a   1.000
_cell.length_b   1.000
_cell.length_c   1.000
_cell.angle_alpha   90.00
_cell.angle_beta   90.00
_cell.angle_gamma   90.00
#
_symmetry.space_group_name_H-M   'P 1'
#
loop_
_entity.id
_entity.type
_entity.pdbx_description
1 polymer ?
#
loop_
_entity_poly.entity_id
_entity_poly.type
_entity_poly.pdbx_seq_one_letter_code
_entity_poly.pdbx_strand_id
1 'polypeptide(L)'
;MGVDSNLLREMLMTPQIFLLVGLTVAVFTDTYLSRKHKMLMQVIFILAMSLVVQNVVEDWLACEHPNIQMRTGFAMYGYIVRPLFLLLFCHIVAPDRKHTAGWILLGLNTAIYLLLVPMTKLVFWIAADNHYQGGPLSKTCIITSFILLGHLLYLTVAENRKTRKRALWLPITIIIFIFVSIFQDYEIGGEQQPVAFLTMAIVGGSVFYYIWLHMQFAWKHEDAMHAQQRIQIMMSQIQPHFMYNTLATVQALCYSDPEQAAGTVEKFARYLRQNLDSLSETNLVPFRKELEHTQIYADIEMVMYPSVHVEWDIGEDDFLLPALTVQPIVENAIRYGARSRSEGKVVISTRREDGGVMIRVTDNGKGFDPDAVPLDTNRSHIGLKNVDERLEKMCNGSLDVKSVIGEGTTVTLWIPDPPPEAEDGNKPGRKKLPDKARNDG
;
A
#
# COMPACT_ATOMS: atom_id res chain seq x y z
N MET A 1 -47.42 -21.90 22.94
CA MET A 1 -47.45 -20.90 21.86
C MET A 1 -46.52 -21.39 20.77
N GLY A 2 -47.04 -22.19 19.84
CA GLY A 2 -46.26 -22.63 18.69
C GLY A 2 -46.15 -21.46 17.72
N VAL A 3 -44.93 -21.01 17.43
CA VAL A 3 -44.72 -20.12 16.27
C VAL A 3 -45.17 -20.91 15.05
N ASP A 4 -46.03 -20.32 14.23
CA ASP A 4 -46.53 -20.91 13.01
C ASP A 4 -45.32 -21.35 12.17
N SER A 5 -45.21 -22.65 11.85
CA SER A 5 -44.00 -23.21 11.21
C SER A 5 -43.70 -22.52 9.88
N ASN A 6 -44.73 -22.01 9.20
CA ASN A 6 -44.62 -21.19 8.00
C ASN A 6 -44.02 -19.80 8.25
N LEU A 7 -44.37 -19.16 9.38
CA LEU A 7 -43.81 -17.87 9.76
C LEU A 7 -42.30 -17.99 10.09
N LEU A 8 -41.91 -19.07 10.78
CA LEU A 8 -40.50 -19.34 11.09
C LEU A 8 -39.65 -19.56 9.82
N ARG A 9 -40.24 -20.17 8.77
CA ARG A 9 -39.61 -20.40 7.46
C ARG A 9 -39.36 -19.11 6.70
N GLU A 10 -40.38 -18.25 6.59
CA GLU A 10 -40.24 -16.95 5.94
C GLU A 10 -39.21 -16.07 6.65
N MET A 11 -39.15 -16.12 7.98
CA MET A 11 -38.19 -15.36 8.79
C MET A 11 -36.73 -15.78 8.55
N LEU A 12 -36.46 -17.05 8.24
CA LEU A 12 -35.09 -17.55 8.04
C LEU A 12 -34.60 -17.40 6.59
N MET A 13 -35.50 -17.48 5.60
CA MET A 13 -35.13 -17.53 4.18
C MET A 13 -35.07 -16.17 3.49
N THR A 14 -36.05 -15.31 3.78
CA THR A 14 -36.17 -13.99 3.15
C THR A 14 -34.90 -13.14 3.30
N PRO A 15 -34.25 -13.08 4.48
CA PRO A 15 -33.01 -12.30 4.65
C PRO A 15 -31.86 -12.80 3.78
N GLN A 16 -31.74 -14.11 3.56
CA GLN A 16 -30.64 -14.70 2.79
C GLN A 16 -30.74 -14.34 1.30
N ILE A 17 -31.95 -14.36 0.76
CA ILE A 17 -32.21 -13.97 -0.63
C ILE A 17 -31.87 -12.49 -0.84
N PHE A 18 -32.36 -11.61 0.04
CA PHE A 18 -32.05 -10.17 -0.04
C PHE A 18 -30.55 -9.90 0.10
N LEU A 19 -29.86 -10.62 0.98
CA LEU A 19 -28.41 -10.50 1.16
C LEU A 19 -27.63 -10.86 -0.11
N LEU A 20 -27.98 -11.98 -0.76
CA LEU A 20 -27.32 -12.42 -1.98
C LEU A 20 -27.61 -11.49 -3.17
N VAL A 21 -28.83 -10.95 -3.27
CA VAL A 21 -29.17 -9.93 -4.27
C VAL A 21 -28.33 -8.66 -4.04
N GLY A 22 -28.27 -8.17 -2.79
CA GLY A 22 -27.47 -7.00 -2.43
C GLY A 22 -25.98 -7.19 -2.72
N LEU A 23 -25.42 -8.36 -2.38
CA LEU A 23 -24.04 -8.72 -2.68
C LEU A 23 -23.75 -8.75 -4.18
N THR A 24 -24.69 -9.26 -4.98
CA THR A 24 -24.54 -9.32 -6.43
C THR A 24 -24.42 -7.92 -7.03
N VAL A 25 -25.25 -6.98 -6.57
CA VAL A 25 -25.18 -5.57 -6.96
C VAL A 25 -23.84 -4.97 -6.51
N ALA A 26 -23.46 -5.18 -5.24
CA ALA A 26 -22.21 -4.65 -4.69
C ALA A 26 -20.98 -5.07 -5.49
N VAL A 27 -20.82 -6.38 -5.77
CA VAL A 27 -19.69 -6.92 -6.56
C VAL A 27 -19.69 -6.39 -8.00
N PHE A 28 -20.87 -6.18 -8.60
CA PHE A 28 -20.96 -5.61 -9.94
C PHE A 28 -20.43 -4.18 -9.97
N THR A 29 -20.84 -3.36 -9.01
CA THR A 29 -20.45 -1.94 -8.88
C THR A 29 -19.04 -1.71 -8.33
N ASP A 30 -18.43 -2.72 -7.71
CA ASP A 30 -17.12 -2.60 -7.05
C ASP A 30 -16.00 -2.24 -8.04
N THR A 31 -15.37 -1.08 -7.89
CA THR A 31 -14.32 -0.62 -8.81
C THR A 31 -12.93 -1.22 -8.53
N TYR A 32 -12.73 -1.82 -7.35
CA TYR A 32 -11.42 -2.33 -6.92
C TYR A 32 -11.20 -3.79 -7.32
N LEU A 33 -12.27 -4.59 -7.39
CA LEU A 33 -12.18 -6.01 -7.71
C LEU A 33 -11.83 -6.25 -9.19
N SER A 34 -10.89 -7.17 -9.44
CA SER A 34 -10.54 -7.54 -10.82
C SER A 34 -11.64 -8.35 -11.50
N ARG A 35 -11.72 -8.29 -12.85
CA ARG A 35 -12.76 -8.97 -13.65
C ARG A 35 -12.87 -10.47 -13.35
N LYS A 36 -11.74 -11.15 -13.12
CA LYS A 36 -11.71 -12.58 -12.77
C LYS A 36 -12.36 -12.84 -11.41
N HIS A 37 -12.04 -12.02 -10.40
CA HIS A 37 -12.63 -12.15 -9.06
C HIS A 37 -14.12 -11.84 -9.07
N LYS A 38 -14.56 -10.82 -9.82
CA LYS A 38 -15.99 -10.51 -9.99
C LYS A 38 -16.77 -11.69 -10.58
N MET A 39 -16.26 -12.28 -11.67
CA MET A 39 -16.90 -13.42 -12.31
C MET A 39 -17.02 -14.62 -11.35
N LEU A 40 -15.95 -14.91 -10.59
CA LEU A 40 -15.93 -16.01 -9.64
C LEU A 40 -16.88 -15.79 -8.46
N MET A 41 -16.95 -14.56 -7.91
CA MET A 41 -17.90 -14.18 -6.86
C MET A 41 -19.36 -14.29 -7.35
N GLN A 42 -19.64 -13.89 -8.59
CA GLN A 42 -20.98 -14.06 -9.18
C GLN A 42 -21.39 -15.53 -9.28
N VAL A 43 -20.47 -16.41 -9.71
CA VAL A 43 -20.72 -17.86 -9.74
C VAL A 43 -21.01 -18.40 -8.34
N ILE A 44 -20.25 -17.95 -7.34
CA ILE A 44 -20.46 -18.31 -5.93
C ILE A 44 -21.84 -17.85 -5.43
N PHE A 45 -22.28 -16.64 -5.76
CA PHE A 45 -23.60 -16.14 -5.35
C PHE A 45 -24.74 -16.88 -6.04
N ILE A 46 -24.61 -17.22 -7.32
CA ILE A 46 -25.59 -18.04 -8.04
C ILE A 46 -25.70 -19.42 -7.38
N LEU A 47 -24.57 -20.04 -7.04
CA LEU A 47 -24.54 -21.33 -6.34
C LEU A 47 -25.06 -21.24 -4.90
N ALA A 48 -24.80 -20.14 -4.19
CA ALA A 48 -25.39 -19.92 -2.87
C ALA A 48 -26.91 -19.76 -2.97
N MET A 49 -27.40 -19.02 -3.97
CA MET A 49 -28.84 -18.84 -4.22
C MET A 49 -29.50 -20.18 -4.56
N SER A 50 -28.86 -21.02 -5.37
CA SER A 50 -29.41 -22.34 -5.70
C SER A 50 -29.45 -23.28 -4.48
N LEU A 51 -28.50 -23.18 -3.55
CA LEU A 51 -28.55 -23.90 -2.27
C LEU A 51 -29.70 -23.42 -1.37
N VAL A 52 -29.96 -22.10 -1.33
CA VAL A 52 -31.11 -21.55 -0.60
C VAL A 52 -32.41 -22.09 -1.21
N VAL A 53 -32.56 -22.02 -2.54
CA VAL A 53 -33.74 -22.57 -3.25
C VAL A 53 -33.88 -24.08 -3.02
N GLN A 54 -32.78 -24.83 -3.07
CA GLN A 54 -32.81 -26.27 -2.80
C GLN A 54 -33.34 -26.58 -1.40
N ASN A 55 -32.89 -25.86 -0.37
CA ASN A 55 -33.42 -26.03 1.00
C ASN A 55 -34.93 -25.71 1.07
N VAL A 56 -35.41 -24.66 0.39
CA VAL A 56 -36.87 -24.35 0.31
C VAL A 56 -37.64 -25.52 -0.28
N VAL A 57 -37.18 -26.03 -1.43
CA VAL A 57 -37.89 -27.07 -2.17
C VAL A 57 -37.89 -28.38 -1.37
N GLU A 58 -36.79 -28.70 -0.69
CA GLU A 58 -36.71 -29.90 0.14
C GLU A 58 -37.67 -29.86 1.35
N ASP A 59 -37.75 -28.71 2.03
CA ASP A 59 -38.68 -28.49 3.14
C ASP A 59 -40.16 -28.50 2.68
N TRP A 60 -40.45 -27.92 1.51
CA TRP A 60 -41.79 -27.96 0.89
C TRP A 60 -42.21 -29.38 0.52
N LEU A 61 -41.32 -30.16 -0.12
CA LEU A 61 -41.54 -31.58 -0.42
C LEU A 61 -41.71 -32.43 0.85
N ALA A 62 -41.08 -32.05 1.96
CA ALA A 62 -41.26 -32.74 3.23
C ALA A 62 -42.68 -32.56 3.81
N CYS A 63 -43.35 -31.44 3.51
CA CYS A 63 -44.62 -31.07 4.14
C CYS A 63 -45.87 -31.31 3.27
N GLU A 64 -45.82 -30.93 1.99
CA GLU A 64 -47.02 -30.93 1.14
C GLU A 64 -47.09 -32.14 0.20
N HIS A 65 -45.95 -32.62 -0.29
CA HIS A 65 -45.88 -33.70 -1.28
C HIS A 65 -44.71 -34.66 -1.02
N PRO A 66 -44.93 -35.80 -0.33
CA PRO A 66 -43.88 -36.76 0.03
C PRO A 66 -43.43 -37.63 -1.17
N ASN A 67 -43.06 -36.99 -2.29
CA ASN A 67 -42.42 -37.67 -3.39
C ASN A 67 -40.95 -37.94 -3.04
N ILE A 68 -40.70 -39.15 -2.55
CA ILE A 68 -39.39 -39.62 -2.08
C ILE A 68 -38.31 -39.48 -3.16
N GLN A 69 -38.65 -39.72 -4.44
CA GLN A 69 -37.68 -39.63 -5.55
C GLN A 69 -37.21 -38.20 -5.80
N MET A 70 -38.14 -37.24 -5.86
CA MET A 70 -37.79 -35.83 -6.02
C MET A 70 -36.99 -35.31 -4.84
N ARG A 71 -37.40 -35.65 -3.61
CA ARG A 71 -36.70 -35.23 -2.39
C ARG A 71 -35.26 -35.76 -2.33
N THR A 72 -35.08 -37.04 -2.69
CA THR A 72 -33.75 -37.66 -2.83
C THR A 72 -32.88 -36.92 -3.85
N GLY A 73 -33.47 -36.50 -4.98
CA GLY A 73 -32.80 -35.68 -6.00
C GLY A 73 -32.29 -34.34 -5.49
N PHE A 74 -33.12 -33.59 -4.77
CA PHE A 74 -32.73 -32.30 -4.20
C PHE A 74 -31.70 -32.42 -3.07
N ALA A 75 -31.80 -33.46 -2.22
CA ALA A 75 -30.80 -33.74 -1.21
C ALA A 75 -29.42 -34.02 -1.86
N MET A 76 -29.37 -34.85 -2.92
CA MET A 76 -28.14 -35.14 -3.67
C MET A 76 -27.48 -33.86 -4.20
N TYR A 77 -28.28 -32.92 -4.73
CA TYR A 77 -27.77 -31.63 -5.18
C TYR A 77 -27.03 -30.88 -4.06
N GLY A 78 -27.63 -30.82 -2.86
CA GLY A 78 -27.03 -30.18 -1.70
C GLY A 78 -25.66 -30.77 -1.31
N TYR A 79 -25.57 -32.11 -1.26
CA TYR A 79 -24.33 -32.81 -0.90
C TYR A 79 -23.21 -32.69 -1.96
N ILE A 80 -23.55 -32.39 -3.21
CA ILE A 80 -22.58 -32.16 -4.29
C ILE A 80 -22.11 -30.71 -4.30
N VAL A 81 -23.03 -29.76 -4.12
CA VAL A 81 -22.76 -28.32 -4.32
C VAL A 81 -22.08 -27.68 -3.11
N ARG A 82 -22.34 -28.16 -1.88
CA ARG A 82 -21.72 -27.60 -0.66
C ARG A 82 -20.18 -27.71 -0.66
N PRO A 83 -19.55 -28.86 -0.97
CA PRO A 83 -18.10 -28.94 -1.07
C PRO A 83 -17.53 -28.16 -2.27
N LEU A 84 -18.27 -28.07 -3.39
CA LEU A 84 -17.87 -27.26 -4.54
C LEU A 84 -17.70 -25.79 -4.14
N PHE A 85 -18.59 -25.26 -3.29
CA PHE A 85 -18.50 -23.89 -2.79
C PHE A 85 -17.15 -23.62 -2.11
N LEU A 86 -16.75 -24.46 -1.16
CA LEU A 86 -15.46 -24.34 -0.45
C LEU A 86 -14.27 -24.36 -1.41
N LEU A 87 -14.32 -25.20 -2.45
CA LEU A 87 -13.29 -25.26 -3.47
C LEU A 87 -13.21 -23.96 -4.29
N LEU A 88 -14.34 -23.31 -4.58
CA LEU A 88 -14.36 -22.01 -5.26
C LEU A 88 -13.73 -20.91 -4.39
N PHE A 89 -13.92 -20.92 -3.06
CA PHE A 89 -13.20 -20.01 -2.16
C PHE A 89 -11.69 -20.24 -2.20
N CYS A 90 -11.23 -21.49 -2.22
CA CYS A 90 -9.82 -21.80 -2.37
C CYS A 90 -9.25 -21.19 -3.66
N HIS A 91 -10.03 -21.22 -4.75
CA HIS A 91 -9.63 -20.61 -6.02
C HIS A 91 -9.62 -19.08 -5.97
N ILE A 92 -10.48 -18.44 -5.17
CA ILE A 92 -10.40 -16.99 -4.94
C ILE A 92 -9.16 -16.61 -4.14
N VAL A 93 -8.85 -17.35 -3.06
CA VAL A 93 -7.68 -17.05 -2.20
C VAL A 93 -6.38 -17.18 -3.00
N ALA A 94 -6.27 -18.23 -3.79
CA ALA A 94 -5.04 -18.57 -4.52
C ALA A 94 -5.37 -18.89 -5.99
N PRO A 95 -5.61 -17.87 -6.84
CA PRO A 95 -6.00 -18.07 -8.23
C PRO A 95 -4.87 -18.70 -9.07
N ASP A 96 -3.61 -18.45 -8.71
CA ASP A 96 -2.45 -18.94 -9.45
C ASP A 96 -2.00 -20.35 -9.05
N ARG A 97 -2.57 -20.92 -7.97
CA ARG A 97 -2.27 -22.30 -7.54
C ARG A 97 -3.20 -23.31 -8.21
N LYS A 98 -2.64 -24.47 -8.54
CA LYS A 98 -3.43 -25.61 -9.03
C LYS A 98 -4.10 -26.32 -7.85
N HIS A 99 -5.43 -26.34 -7.83
CA HIS A 99 -6.25 -27.00 -6.80
C HIS A 99 -6.63 -28.45 -7.18
N THR A 100 -5.73 -29.19 -7.83
CA THR A 100 -6.01 -30.52 -8.41
C THR A 100 -6.52 -31.53 -7.40
N ALA A 101 -5.91 -31.58 -6.20
CA ALA A 101 -6.35 -32.47 -5.13
C ALA A 101 -7.79 -32.17 -4.67
N GLY A 102 -8.17 -30.89 -4.61
CA GLY A 102 -9.53 -30.47 -4.26
C GLY A 102 -10.57 -30.89 -5.31
N TRP A 103 -10.23 -30.77 -6.60
CA TRP A 103 -11.09 -31.25 -7.69
C TRP A 103 -11.25 -32.77 -7.70
N ILE A 104 -10.18 -33.52 -7.41
CA ILE A 104 -10.24 -34.99 -7.29
C ILE A 104 -11.16 -35.39 -6.13
N LEU A 105 -11.00 -34.74 -4.97
CA LEU A 105 -11.81 -34.97 -3.78
C LEU A 105 -13.30 -34.70 -4.06
N LEU A 106 -13.61 -33.58 -4.72
CA LEU A 106 -14.97 -33.22 -5.14
C LEU A 106 -15.53 -34.22 -6.15
N GLY A 107 -14.73 -34.64 -7.13
CA GLY A 107 -15.12 -35.63 -8.13
C GLY A 107 -15.49 -36.98 -7.51
N LEU A 108 -14.68 -37.44 -6.54
CA LEU A 108 -14.96 -38.67 -5.80
C LEU A 108 -16.24 -38.55 -4.96
N ASN A 109 -16.42 -37.43 -4.25
CA ASN A 109 -17.66 -37.15 -3.52
C ASN A 109 -18.87 -37.19 -4.46
N THR A 110 -18.78 -36.49 -5.59
CA THR A 110 -19.87 -36.41 -6.59
C THR A 110 -20.21 -37.79 -7.17
N ALA A 111 -19.21 -38.61 -7.45
CA ALA A 111 -19.42 -39.98 -7.94
C ALA A 111 -20.16 -40.86 -6.92
N ILE A 112 -19.85 -40.73 -5.62
CA ILE A 112 -20.57 -41.47 -4.56
C ILE A 112 -22.05 -41.11 -4.57
N TYR A 113 -22.40 -39.82 -4.60
CA TYR A 113 -23.80 -39.40 -4.54
C TYR A 113 -24.56 -39.69 -5.85
N LEU A 114 -23.94 -39.55 -7.03
CA LEU A 114 -24.60 -39.84 -8.31
C LEU A 114 -24.78 -41.35 -8.56
N LEU A 115 -23.82 -42.19 -8.16
CA LEU A 115 -23.82 -43.62 -8.51
C LEU A 115 -24.49 -44.52 -7.45
N LEU A 116 -24.35 -44.18 -6.15
CA LEU A 116 -24.73 -45.11 -5.06
C LEU A 116 -26.08 -44.79 -4.42
N VAL A 117 -26.51 -43.52 -4.45
CA VAL A 117 -27.80 -43.09 -3.87
C VAL A 117 -29.01 -43.75 -4.56
N PRO A 118 -29.08 -43.88 -5.90
CA PRO A 118 -30.24 -44.51 -6.54
C PRO A 118 -30.36 -46.02 -6.29
N MET A 119 -29.27 -46.66 -5.82
CA MET A 119 -29.10 -48.12 -5.88
C MET A 119 -28.97 -48.79 -4.50
N THR A 120 -28.65 -48.05 -3.42
CA THR A 120 -28.33 -48.68 -2.13
C THR A 120 -28.72 -47.82 -0.91
N LYS A 121 -29.17 -48.47 0.17
CA LYS A 121 -29.33 -47.85 1.51
C LYS A 121 -28.00 -47.45 2.18
N LEU A 122 -26.89 -47.44 1.44
CA LEU A 122 -25.55 -47.19 1.96
C LEU A 122 -25.24 -45.70 2.12
N VAL A 123 -25.87 -44.85 1.28
CA VAL A 123 -25.66 -43.39 1.34
C VAL A 123 -26.73 -42.78 2.24
N PHE A 124 -28.00 -42.88 1.88
CA PHE A 124 -29.13 -42.51 2.72
C PHE A 124 -30.43 -43.13 2.21
N TRP A 125 -31.46 -43.17 3.04
CA TRP A 125 -32.82 -43.47 2.61
C TRP A 125 -33.80 -42.65 3.44
N ILE A 126 -34.98 -42.40 2.88
CA ILE A 126 -36.08 -41.73 3.56
C ILE A 126 -37.01 -42.83 4.10
N ALA A 127 -37.23 -42.85 5.41
CA ALA A 127 -38.13 -43.80 6.07
C ALA A 127 -39.60 -43.46 5.80
N ALA A 128 -40.51 -44.40 6.10
CA ALA A 128 -41.95 -44.26 5.80
C ALA A 128 -42.64 -43.11 6.56
N ASP A 129 -42.01 -42.61 7.61
CA ASP A 129 -42.37 -41.43 8.38
C ASP A 129 -41.82 -40.12 7.77
N ASN A 130 -41.28 -40.17 6.55
CA ASN A 130 -40.63 -39.07 5.85
C ASN A 130 -39.41 -38.50 6.58
N HIS A 131 -38.80 -39.25 7.51
CA HIS A 131 -37.55 -38.87 8.16
C HIS A 131 -36.36 -39.43 7.40
N TYR A 132 -35.29 -38.66 7.37
CA TYR A 132 -34.07 -39.06 6.69
C TYR A 132 -33.25 -39.97 7.60
N GLN A 133 -32.65 -41.01 7.02
CA GLN A 133 -31.76 -41.93 7.71
C GLN A 133 -30.46 -42.05 6.91
N GLY A 134 -29.38 -41.55 7.50
CA GLY A 134 -28.05 -41.60 6.91
C GLY A 134 -27.45 -43.01 6.97
N GLY A 135 -26.99 -43.52 5.83
CA GLY A 135 -26.12 -44.68 5.78
C GLY A 135 -24.66 -44.32 6.09
N PRO A 136 -23.73 -45.30 6.16
CA PRO A 136 -22.33 -45.04 6.48
C PRO A 136 -21.63 -44.05 5.54
N LEU A 137 -22.04 -44.00 4.27
CA LEU A 137 -21.46 -43.13 3.24
C LEU A 137 -22.06 -41.70 3.23
N SER A 138 -23.14 -41.42 3.96
CA SER A 138 -23.68 -40.05 4.11
C SER A 138 -22.64 -39.06 4.66
N LYS A 139 -21.70 -39.56 5.48
CA LYS A 139 -20.65 -38.75 6.13
C LYS A 139 -19.55 -38.26 5.18
N THR A 140 -19.51 -38.77 3.95
CA THR A 140 -18.45 -38.44 2.98
C THR A 140 -18.46 -36.96 2.58
N CYS A 141 -19.63 -36.32 2.44
CA CYS A 141 -19.71 -34.89 2.18
C CYS A 141 -19.13 -34.05 3.32
N ILE A 142 -19.37 -34.44 4.58
CA ILE A 142 -18.86 -33.74 5.76
C ILE A 142 -17.33 -33.85 5.82
N ILE A 143 -16.79 -35.06 5.62
CA ILE A 143 -15.34 -35.30 5.59
C ILE A 143 -14.69 -34.49 4.46
N THR A 144 -15.27 -34.53 3.26
CA THR A 144 -14.83 -33.74 2.10
C THR A 144 -14.77 -32.26 2.44
N SER A 145 -15.82 -31.74 3.09
CA SER A 145 -15.93 -30.33 3.47
C SER A 145 -14.87 -29.93 4.52
N PHE A 146 -14.60 -30.77 5.53
CA PHE A 146 -13.54 -30.51 6.50
C PHE A 146 -12.15 -30.46 5.86
N ILE A 147 -11.85 -31.37 4.94
CA ILE A 147 -10.57 -31.39 4.22
C ILE A 147 -10.40 -30.11 3.40
N LEU A 148 -11.43 -29.70 2.66
CA LEU A 148 -11.39 -28.46 1.87
C LEU A 148 -11.31 -27.20 2.74
N LEU A 149 -11.97 -27.18 3.90
CA LEU A 149 -11.92 -26.07 4.84
C LEU A 149 -10.52 -25.92 5.47
N GLY A 150 -9.88 -27.03 5.83
CA GLY A 150 -8.49 -27.04 6.28
C GLY A 150 -7.53 -26.55 5.20
N HIS A 151 -7.77 -26.94 3.94
CA HIS A 151 -7.00 -26.45 2.80
C HIS A 151 -7.20 -24.93 2.57
N LEU A 152 -8.43 -24.43 2.67
CA LEU A 152 -8.76 -23.02 2.58
C LEU A 152 -8.03 -22.19 3.66
N LEU A 153 -8.00 -22.68 4.90
CA LEU A 153 -7.27 -22.05 6.00
C LEU A 153 -5.77 -21.98 5.71
N TYR A 154 -5.19 -23.10 5.27
CA TYR A 154 -3.78 -23.15 4.89
C TYR A 154 -3.44 -22.14 3.80
N LEU A 155 -4.24 -22.08 2.72
CA LEU A 155 -4.03 -21.12 1.63
C LEU A 155 -4.15 -19.68 2.11
N THR A 156 -5.16 -19.38 2.92
CA THR A 156 -5.41 -18.04 3.47
C THR A 156 -4.18 -17.53 4.23
N VAL A 157 -3.58 -18.38 5.07
CA VAL A 157 -2.38 -18.05 5.84
C VAL A 157 -1.13 -18.00 4.97
N ALA A 158 -0.95 -18.99 4.07
CA ALA A 158 0.24 -19.11 3.25
C ALA A 158 0.39 -17.92 2.27
N GLU A 159 -0.70 -17.53 1.61
CA GLU A 159 -0.68 -16.49 0.58
C GLU A 159 -0.56 -15.08 1.19
N ASN A 160 -1.10 -14.88 2.40
CA ASN A 160 -1.11 -13.58 3.07
C ASN A 160 -0.07 -13.45 4.19
N ARG A 161 0.92 -14.36 4.28
CA ARG A 161 1.95 -14.35 5.33
C ARG A 161 2.79 -13.06 5.35
N LYS A 162 2.95 -12.42 4.18
CA LYS A 162 3.67 -11.15 4.02
C LYS A 162 2.78 -9.92 4.21
N THR A 163 1.46 -10.10 4.23
CA THR A 163 0.46 -9.04 4.37
C THR A 163 0.28 -8.68 5.86
N ARG A 164 -0.32 -7.50 6.15
CA ARG A 164 -0.59 -7.05 7.53
C ARG A 164 -1.33 -8.15 8.32
N LYS A 165 -0.71 -8.67 9.40
CA LYS A 165 -1.27 -9.74 10.26
C LYS A 165 -2.69 -9.48 10.74
N ARG A 166 -3.07 -8.21 10.95
CA ARG A 166 -4.43 -7.82 11.36
C ARG A 166 -5.50 -8.17 10.32
N ALA A 167 -5.16 -8.16 9.04
CA ALA A 167 -6.08 -8.46 7.96
C ALA A 167 -6.38 -9.97 7.79
N LEU A 168 -5.64 -10.85 8.48
CA LEU A 168 -5.86 -12.30 8.46
C LEU A 168 -6.94 -12.75 9.45
N TRP A 169 -7.29 -11.94 10.46
CA TRP A 169 -8.25 -12.33 11.48
C TRP A 169 -9.65 -12.56 10.91
N LEU A 170 -10.10 -11.68 10.00
CA LEU A 170 -11.43 -11.78 9.41
C LEU A 170 -11.66 -13.12 8.67
N PRO A 171 -10.84 -13.54 7.69
CA PRO A 171 -11.07 -14.81 7.00
C PRO A 171 -10.89 -16.02 7.92
N ILE A 172 -10.01 -15.95 8.92
CA ILE A 172 -9.86 -17.03 9.91
C ILE A 172 -11.15 -17.17 10.75
N THR A 173 -11.74 -16.07 11.22
CA THR A 173 -13.00 -16.11 11.97
C THR A 173 -14.17 -16.66 11.14
N ILE A 174 -14.22 -16.34 9.85
CA ILE A 174 -15.23 -16.91 8.92
C ILE A 174 -15.05 -18.42 8.81
N ILE A 175 -13.82 -18.90 8.63
CA ILE A 175 -13.51 -20.33 8.53
C ILE A 175 -13.92 -21.06 9.81
N ILE A 176 -13.68 -20.46 10.98
CA ILE A 176 -14.13 -21.01 12.27
C ILE A 176 -15.66 -21.08 12.33
N PHE A 177 -16.36 -20.04 11.86
CA PHE A 177 -17.82 -20.04 11.84
C PHE A 177 -18.40 -21.13 10.94
N ILE A 178 -17.78 -21.34 9.75
CA ILE A 178 -18.13 -22.44 8.85
C ILE A 178 -17.87 -23.80 9.51
N PHE A 179 -16.73 -23.96 10.20
CA PHE A 179 -16.40 -25.18 10.94
C PHE A 179 -17.45 -25.51 12.02
N VAL A 180 -17.82 -24.51 12.84
CA VAL A 180 -18.85 -24.66 13.87
C VAL A 180 -20.20 -25.03 13.27
N SER A 181 -20.54 -24.47 12.11
CA SER A 181 -21.80 -24.76 11.41
C SER A 181 -21.84 -26.20 10.88
N ILE A 182 -20.73 -26.71 10.34
CA ILE A 182 -20.60 -28.13 9.93
C ILE A 182 -20.76 -29.05 11.15
N PHE A 183 -20.16 -28.67 12.28
CA PHE A 183 -20.26 -29.45 13.52
C PHE A 183 -21.69 -29.48 14.07
N GLN A 184 -22.41 -28.35 14.04
CA GLN A 184 -23.82 -28.28 14.45
C GLN A 184 -24.72 -29.13 13.54
N ASP A 185 -24.52 -29.07 12.22
CA ASP A 185 -25.26 -29.93 11.27
C ASP A 185 -25.02 -31.44 11.55
N TYR A 186 -23.84 -31.81 12.08
CA TYR A 186 -23.52 -33.19 12.46
C TYR A 186 -24.16 -33.62 13.79
N GLU A 187 -24.10 -32.81 14.85
CA GLU A 187 -24.62 -33.18 16.17
C GLU A 187 -26.14 -33.06 16.30
N ILE A 188 -26.73 -32.03 15.71
CA ILE A 188 -28.17 -31.75 15.85
C ILE A 188 -28.99 -32.61 14.87
N GLY A 189 -28.33 -33.33 13.95
CA GLY A 189 -28.97 -34.02 12.85
C GLY A 189 -29.65 -32.99 11.96
N GLY A 190 -28.86 -32.30 11.12
CA GLY A 190 -29.26 -31.14 10.29
C GLY A 190 -30.46 -31.34 9.34
N GLU A 191 -31.15 -32.48 9.43
CA GLU A 191 -32.28 -32.94 8.64
C GLU A 191 -33.65 -32.56 9.25
N GLN A 192 -33.70 -32.03 10.48
CA GLN A 192 -34.94 -31.57 11.14
C GLN A 192 -35.18 -30.05 11.05
N GLN A 193 -34.26 -29.29 10.43
CA GLN A 193 -34.37 -27.83 10.29
C GLN A 193 -34.72 -27.46 8.84
N PRO A 194 -35.56 -26.43 8.62
CA PRO A 194 -35.93 -25.98 7.26
C PRO A 194 -34.75 -25.40 6.47
N VAL A 195 -33.65 -25.05 7.15
CA VAL A 195 -32.41 -24.53 6.55
C VAL A 195 -31.21 -25.08 7.30
N ALA A 196 -30.27 -25.71 6.59
CA ALA A 196 -29.05 -26.20 7.21
C ALA A 196 -28.13 -25.05 7.69
N PHE A 197 -27.48 -25.22 8.84
CA PHE A 197 -26.58 -24.22 9.41
C PHE A 197 -25.40 -23.93 8.47
N LEU A 198 -24.89 -24.95 7.77
CA LEU A 198 -23.85 -24.76 6.77
C LEU A 198 -24.28 -23.82 5.62
N THR A 199 -25.54 -23.85 5.18
CA THR A 199 -26.00 -22.91 4.13
C THR A 199 -26.01 -21.48 4.64
N MET A 200 -26.41 -21.26 5.90
CA MET A 200 -26.33 -19.92 6.52
C MET A 200 -24.88 -19.45 6.64
N ALA A 201 -23.97 -20.33 7.03
CA ALA A 201 -22.54 -20.04 7.16
C ALA A 201 -21.88 -19.73 5.81
N ILE A 202 -22.28 -20.43 4.75
CA ILE A 202 -21.86 -20.21 3.36
C ILE A 202 -22.31 -18.82 2.89
N VAL A 203 -23.59 -18.49 3.07
CA VAL A 203 -24.16 -17.20 2.65
C VAL A 203 -23.52 -16.06 3.45
N GLY A 204 -23.49 -16.14 4.79
CA GLY A 204 -22.85 -15.13 5.64
C GLY A 204 -21.34 -15.02 5.39
N GLY A 205 -20.66 -16.15 5.26
CA GLY A 205 -19.23 -16.21 4.95
C GLY A 205 -18.89 -15.55 3.62
N SER A 206 -19.75 -15.68 2.61
CA SER A 206 -19.55 -15.03 1.31
C SER A 206 -19.56 -13.50 1.40
N VAL A 207 -20.37 -12.91 2.28
CA VAL A 207 -20.39 -11.46 2.55
C VAL A 207 -19.08 -11.01 3.16
N PHE A 208 -18.69 -11.64 4.27
CA PHE A 208 -17.48 -11.23 4.98
C PHE A 208 -16.22 -11.48 4.15
N TYR A 209 -16.24 -12.52 3.33
CA TYR A 209 -15.15 -12.82 2.41
C TYR A 209 -15.08 -11.80 1.26
N TYR A 210 -16.23 -11.35 0.73
CA TYR A 210 -16.29 -10.23 -0.20
C TYR A 210 -15.69 -8.95 0.42
N ILE A 211 -16.13 -8.59 1.62
CA ILE A 211 -15.64 -7.40 2.34
C ILE A 211 -14.12 -7.51 2.57
N TRP A 212 -13.64 -8.68 3.00
CA TRP A 212 -12.22 -8.94 3.18
C TRP A 212 -11.44 -8.73 1.87
N LEU A 213 -11.92 -9.31 0.78
CA LEU A 213 -11.27 -9.22 -0.53
C LEU A 213 -11.26 -7.77 -1.03
N HIS A 214 -12.39 -7.07 -0.95
CA HIS A 214 -12.50 -5.65 -1.28
C HIS A 214 -11.48 -4.82 -0.50
N MET A 215 -11.40 -5.01 0.82
CA MET A 215 -10.47 -4.29 1.69
C MET A 215 -9.01 -4.53 1.30
N GLN A 216 -8.65 -5.78 0.92
CA GLN A 216 -7.30 -6.10 0.45
C GLN A 216 -6.94 -5.37 -0.84
N PHE A 217 -7.84 -5.33 -1.82
CA PHE A 217 -7.61 -4.64 -3.08
C PHE A 217 -7.61 -3.11 -2.91
N ALA A 218 -8.50 -2.58 -2.07
CA ALA A 218 -8.57 -1.16 -1.75
C ALA A 218 -7.26 -0.66 -1.11
N TRP A 219 -6.73 -1.36 -0.10
CA TRP A 219 -5.45 -0.99 0.51
C TRP A 219 -4.27 -1.04 -0.45
N LYS A 220 -4.21 -2.06 -1.32
CA LYS A 220 -3.15 -2.13 -2.33
C LYS A 220 -3.20 -0.92 -3.28
N HIS A 221 -4.41 -0.47 -3.63
CA HIS A 221 -4.58 0.70 -4.47
C HIS A 221 -4.18 1.99 -3.73
N GLU A 222 -4.57 2.13 -2.47
CA GLU A 222 -4.21 3.27 -1.61
C GLU A 222 -2.69 3.37 -1.41
N ASP A 223 -2.01 2.25 -1.12
CA ASP A 223 -0.55 2.19 -0.99
C ASP A 223 0.16 2.61 -2.29
N ALA A 224 -0.36 2.18 -3.46
CA ALA A 224 0.17 2.57 -4.75
C ALA A 224 -0.02 4.07 -5.03
N MET A 225 -1.19 4.62 -4.69
CA MET A 225 -1.47 6.05 -4.81
C MET A 225 -0.55 6.89 -3.91
N HIS A 226 -0.35 6.47 -2.66
CA HIS A 226 0.59 7.14 -1.75
C HIS A 226 2.04 7.06 -2.25
N ALA A 227 2.47 5.93 -2.79
CA ALA A 227 3.78 5.80 -3.40
C ALA A 227 3.94 6.77 -4.59
N GLN A 228 2.93 6.85 -5.46
CA GLN A 228 2.94 7.77 -6.60
C GLN A 228 2.93 9.24 -6.17
N GLN A 229 2.17 9.61 -5.13
CA GLN A 229 2.19 10.95 -4.56
C GLN A 229 3.55 11.29 -3.96
N ARG A 230 4.17 10.37 -3.23
CA ARG A 230 5.55 10.56 -2.71
C ARG A 230 6.53 10.79 -3.84
N ILE A 231 6.45 10.00 -4.92
CA ILE A 231 7.27 10.20 -6.11
C ILE A 231 6.99 11.57 -6.74
N GLN A 232 5.73 11.99 -6.88
CA GLN A 232 5.40 13.32 -7.42
C GLN A 232 5.95 14.46 -6.55
N ILE A 233 5.84 14.35 -5.22
CA ILE A 233 6.43 15.32 -4.28
C ILE A 233 7.95 15.35 -4.46
N MET A 234 8.60 14.18 -4.52
CA MET A 234 10.03 14.04 -4.74
C MET A 234 10.46 14.69 -6.07
N MET A 235 9.72 14.43 -7.15
CA MET A 235 9.98 15.03 -8.47
C MET A 235 9.70 16.54 -8.51
N SER A 236 8.77 17.04 -7.69
CA SER A 236 8.47 18.47 -7.60
C SER A 236 9.60 19.29 -6.96
N GLN A 237 10.48 18.64 -6.17
CA GLN A 237 11.65 19.28 -5.58
C GLN A 237 12.79 19.48 -6.58
N ILE A 238 12.75 18.82 -7.76
CA ILE A 238 13.67 19.10 -8.86
C ILE A 238 13.03 20.18 -9.74
N GLN A 239 13.65 21.35 -9.87
CA GLN A 239 13.12 22.45 -10.68
C GLN A 239 13.08 22.05 -12.18
N PRO A 240 11.90 21.82 -12.80
CA PRO A 240 11.83 21.30 -14.18
C PRO A 240 12.45 22.26 -15.19
N HIS A 241 12.35 23.55 -14.92
CA HIS A 241 12.95 24.61 -15.74
C HIS A 241 14.49 24.58 -15.69
N PHE A 242 15.08 24.23 -14.54
CA PHE A 242 16.54 24.11 -14.46
C PHE A 242 17.00 22.96 -15.36
N MET A 243 16.36 21.79 -15.28
CA MET A 243 16.67 20.65 -16.14
C MET A 243 16.57 21.00 -17.63
N TYR A 244 15.48 21.65 -18.06
CA TYR A 244 15.30 22.05 -19.45
C TYR A 244 16.41 23.00 -19.91
N ASN A 245 16.71 24.03 -19.11
CA ASN A 245 17.76 25.00 -19.44
C ASN A 245 19.13 24.33 -19.53
N THR A 246 19.48 23.46 -18.58
CA THR A 246 20.75 22.76 -18.59
C THR A 246 20.89 21.90 -19.85
N LEU A 247 19.85 21.16 -20.23
CA LEU A 247 19.86 20.35 -21.45
C LEU A 247 19.94 21.20 -22.73
N ALA A 248 19.23 22.33 -22.78
CA ALA A 248 19.30 23.25 -23.92
C ALA A 248 20.70 23.87 -24.07
N THR A 249 21.33 24.28 -22.97
CA THR A 249 22.71 24.77 -22.97
C THR A 249 23.68 23.67 -23.37
N VAL A 250 23.56 22.46 -22.85
CA VAL A 250 24.38 21.32 -23.27
C VAL A 250 24.23 21.05 -24.77
N GLN A 251 23.01 21.09 -25.30
CA GLN A 251 22.76 20.91 -26.73
C GLN A 251 23.48 21.98 -27.56
N ALA A 252 23.43 23.25 -27.14
CA ALA A 252 24.16 24.32 -27.83
C ALA A 252 25.68 24.09 -27.75
N LEU A 253 26.20 23.72 -26.58
CA LEU A 253 27.61 23.43 -26.37
C LEU A 253 28.10 22.24 -27.19
N CYS A 254 27.27 21.23 -27.47
CA CYS A 254 27.66 20.14 -28.36
C CYS A 254 28.11 20.63 -29.75
N TYR A 255 27.63 21.78 -30.21
CA TYR A 255 28.04 22.38 -31.48
C TYR A 255 29.19 23.38 -31.35
N SER A 256 29.27 24.13 -30.24
CA SER A 256 30.26 25.21 -30.07
C SER A 256 31.50 24.81 -29.25
N ASP A 257 31.32 24.01 -28.20
CA ASP A 257 32.39 23.56 -27.28
C ASP A 257 32.04 22.16 -26.70
N PRO A 258 32.39 21.08 -27.41
CA PRO A 258 32.07 19.72 -26.99
C PRO A 258 32.72 19.30 -25.66
N GLU A 259 33.86 19.89 -25.30
CA GLU A 259 34.57 19.58 -24.06
C GLU A 259 33.81 20.17 -22.86
N GLN A 260 33.39 21.44 -22.95
CA GLN A 260 32.53 22.05 -21.95
C GLN A 260 31.16 21.36 -21.86
N ALA A 261 30.60 20.89 -22.99
CA ALA A 261 29.38 20.09 -23.00
C ALA A 261 29.53 18.81 -22.16
N ALA A 262 30.60 18.04 -22.38
CA ALA A 262 30.87 16.81 -21.65
C ALA A 262 31.03 17.06 -20.14
N GLY A 263 31.81 18.10 -19.77
CA GLY A 263 31.98 18.50 -18.37
C GLY A 263 30.67 18.93 -17.71
N THR A 264 29.81 19.66 -18.43
CA THR A 264 28.50 20.10 -17.93
C THR A 264 27.55 18.91 -17.71
N VAL A 265 27.55 17.93 -18.61
CA VAL A 265 26.76 16.69 -18.45
C VAL A 265 27.20 15.91 -17.21
N GLU A 266 28.51 15.80 -16.97
CA GLU A 266 29.03 15.12 -15.78
C GLU A 266 28.59 15.83 -14.49
N LYS A 267 28.73 17.16 -14.43
CA LYS A 267 28.26 17.97 -13.30
C LYS A 267 26.76 17.82 -13.10
N PHE A 268 25.97 17.85 -14.17
CA PHE A 268 24.52 17.69 -14.09
C PHE A 268 24.09 16.30 -13.61
N ALA A 269 24.77 15.24 -14.04
CA ALA A 269 24.53 13.89 -13.53
C ALA A 269 24.85 13.77 -12.03
N ARG A 270 25.92 14.45 -11.58
CA ARG A 270 26.32 14.52 -10.16
C ARG A 270 25.28 15.26 -9.32
N TYR A 271 24.81 16.41 -9.80
CA TYR A 271 23.73 17.21 -9.21
C TYR A 271 22.44 16.40 -9.03
N LEU A 272 22.01 15.66 -10.06
CA LEU A 272 20.80 14.83 -9.99
C LEU A 272 20.94 13.71 -8.95
N ARG A 273 22.12 13.06 -8.88
CA ARG A 273 22.39 12.01 -7.89
C ARG A 273 22.35 12.55 -6.47
N GLN A 274 23.01 13.67 -6.22
CA GLN A 274 23.05 14.31 -4.89
C GLN A 274 21.66 14.81 -4.44
N ASN A 275 20.85 15.37 -5.35
CA ASN A 275 19.45 15.71 -5.03
C ASN A 275 18.66 14.47 -4.58
N LEU A 276 18.75 13.36 -5.31
CA LEU A 276 18.08 12.10 -4.94
C LEU A 276 18.55 11.57 -3.57
N ASP A 277 19.84 11.67 -3.27
CA ASP A 277 20.40 11.24 -1.98
C ASP A 277 19.91 12.14 -0.83
N SER A 278 19.83 13.46 -1.07
CA SER A 278 19.38 14.45 -0.07
C SER A 278 17.90 14.31 0.30
N LEU A 279 17.07 13.79 -0.62
CA LEU A 279 15.64 13.54 -0.40
C LEU A 279 15.35 12.48 0.68
N SER A 280 16.34 11.65 1.01
CA SER A 280 16.29 10.65 2.09
C SER A 280 16.81 11.16 3.43
N GLU A 281 17.42 12.35 3.48
CA GLU A 281 18.10 12.87 4.67
C GLU A 281 17.17 13.73 5.52
N THR A 282 16.89 13.27 6.74
CA THR A 282 16.03 13.94 7.72
C THR A 282 16.80 14.53 8.91
N ASN A 283 18.13 14.34 8.93
CA ASN A 283 19.01 14.75 10.01
C ASN A 283 19.92 15.92 9.59
N LEU A 284 20.67 16.47 10.54
CA LEU A 284 21.76 17.40 10.25
C LEU A 284 22.82 16.72 9.37
N VAL A 285 23.37 17.47 8.43
CA VAL A 285 24.42 17.05 7.49
C VAL A 285 25.65 17.93 7.62
N PRO A 286 26.85 17.44 7.28
CA PRO A 286 28.05 18.28 7.24
C PRO A 286 27.94 19.39 6.20
N PHE A 287 28.35 20.61 6.55
CA PHE A 287 28.36 21.74 5.62
C PHE A 287 29.13 21.45 4.34
N ARG A 288 30.26 20.75 4.42
CA ARG A 288 31.02 20.32 3.23
C ARG A 288 30.16 19.60 2.19
N LYS A 289 29.21 18.76 2.64
CA LYS A 289 28.32 18.03 1.74
C LYS A 289 27.37 18.99 1.02
N GLU A 290 26.82 19.95 1.74
CA GLU A 290 25.92 20.94 1.18
C GLU A 290 26.64 21.96 0.29
N LEU A 291 27.86 22.35 0.67
CA LEU A 291 28.76 23.19 -0.11
C LEU A 291 29.09 22.53 -1.46
N GLU A 292 29.48 21.25 -1.47
CA GLU A 292 29.76 20.51 -2.70
C GLU A 292 28.55 20.51 -3.63
N HIS A 293 27.36 20.21 -3.10
CA HIS A 293 26.13 20.19 -3.89
C HIS A 293 25.79 21.58 -4.47
N THR A 294 25.96 22.63 -3.66
CA THR A 294 25.69 24.01 -4.06
C THR A 294 26.71 24.52 -5.10
N GLN A 295 27.98 24.11 -4.99
CA GLN A 295 29.02 24.42 -5.97
C GLN A 295 28.72 23.80 -7.33
N ILE A 296 28.28 22.54 -7.36
CA ILE A 296 27.90 21.87 -8.62
C ILE A 296 26.73 22.61 -9.29
N TYR A 297 25.72 23.02 -8.51
CA TYR A 297 24.62 23.83 -9.02
C TYR A 297 25.12 25.16 -9.62
N ALA A 298 25.92 25.91 -8.85
CA ALA A 298 26.47 27.20 -9.26
C ALA A 298 27.33 27.08 -10.53
N ASP A 299 28.15 26.04 -10.63
CA ASP A 299 28.97 25.76 -11.81
C ASP A 299 28.13 25.58 -13.09
N ILE A 300 27.03 24.83 -12.99
CA ILE A 300 26.11 24.63 -14.12
C ILE A 300 25.43 25.96 -14.48
N GLU A 301 25.01 26.73 -13.48
CA GLU A 301 24.42 28.06 -13.67
C GLU A 301 25.36 29.05 -14.36
N MET A 302 26.65 29.09 -13.99
CA MET A 302 27.64 29.97 -14.62
C MET A 302 27.90 29.59 -16.09
N VAL A 303 27.79 28.32 -16.45
CA VAL A 303 27.84 27.89 -17.87
C VAL A 303 26.60 28.36 -18.64
N MET A 304 25.43 28.32 -18.02
CA MET A 304 24.18 28.80 -18.63
C MET A 304 24.11 30.33 -18.70
N TYR A 305 24.73 31.04 -17.75
CA TYR A 305 24.71 32.49 -17.60
C TYR A 305 26.13 33.04 -17.32
N PRO A 306 26.95 33.25 -18.37
CA PRO A 306 28.35 33.66 -18.21
C PRO A 306 28.56 35.02 -17.54
N SER A 307 27.53 35.86 -17.44
CA SER A 307 27.57 37.14 -16.71
C SER A 307 27.52 36.99 -15.18
N VAL A 308 27.15 35.80 -14.69
CA VAL A 308 27.05 35.51 -13.25
C VAL A 308 28.35 34.90 -12.76
N HIS A 309 28.86 35.44 -11.66
CA HIS A 309 30.06 34.97 -10.98
C HIS A 309 29.72 34.61 -9.54
N VAL A 310 30.22 33.46 -9.09
CA VAL A 310 30.02 32.99 -7.71
C VAL A 310 31.39 32.88 -7.04
N GLU A 311 31.54 33.58 -5.91
CA GLU A 311 32.75 33.58 -5.11
C GLU A 311 32.52 32.84 -3.79
N TRP A 312 33.49 31.99 -3.42
CA TRP A 312 33.46 31.17 -2.23
C TRP A 312 34.56 31.61 -1.27
N ASP A 313 34.17 32.29 -0.19
CA ASP A 313 35.05 32.75 0.90
C ASP A 313 34.80 31.91 2.16
N ILE A 314 35.16 30.64 2.08
CA ILE A 314 34.90 29.64 3.12
C ILE A 314 36.00 29.71 4.18
N GLY A 315 35.74 30.41 5.28
CA GLY A 315 36.64 30.47 6.43
C GLY A 315 36.49 29.26 7.35
N GLU A 316 35.28 28.69 7.40
CA GLU A 316 34.94 27.55 8.25
C GLU A 316 34.03 26.58 7.50
N ASP A 317 34.34 25.29 7.57
CA ASP A 317 33.59 24.26 6.85
C ASP A 317 33.22 23.03 7.69
N ASP A 318 33.71 22.95 8.93
CA ASP A 318 33.49 21.82 9.83
C ASP A 318 32.38 22.13 10.86
N PHE A 319 31.14 22.03 10.40
CA PHE A 319 29.94 22.14 11.22
C PHE A 319 28.76 21.38 10.59
N LEU A 320 27.72 21.16 11.39
CA LEU A 320 26.51 20.47 10.97
C LEU A 320 25.35 21.47 10.80
N LEU A 321 24.54 21.28 9.77
CA LEU A 321 23.33 22.07 9.52
C LEU A 321 22.21 21.21 8.92
N PRO A 322 20.93 21.62 8.98
CA PRO A 322 19.86 20.91 8.28
C PRO A 322 20.13 20.86 6.78
N ALA A 323 19.91 19.71 6.14
CA ALA A 323 20.09 19.59 4.70
C ALA A 323 19.21 20.60 3.92
N LEU A 324 19.68 21.08 2.76
CA LEU A 324 18.96 22.05 1.91
C LEU A 324 18.68 23.38 2.63
N THR A 325 19.66 23.89 3.38
CA THR A 325 19.67 25.21 4.01
C THR A 325 20.33 26.27 3.14
N VAL A 326 21.58 26.05 2.73
CA VAL A 326 22.42 26.99 1.96
C VAL A 326 22.08 26.93 0.48
N GLN A 327 21.85 25.74 -0.06
CA GLN A 327 21.52 25.55 -1.47
C GLN A 327 20.36 26.45 -1.95
N PRO A 328 19.15 26.44 -1.34
CA PRO A 328 18.03 27.25 -1.82
C PRO A 328 18.29 28.76 -1.74
N ILE A 329 19.16 29.20 -0.81
CA ILE A 329 19.53 30.60 -0.67
C ILE A 329 20.44 31.01 -1.83
N VAL A 330 21.44 30.20 -2.16
CA VAL A 330 22.33 30.45 -3.31
C VAL A 330 21.57 30.36 -4.63
N GLU A 331 20.66 29.39 -4.78
CA GLU A 331 19.76 29.30 -5.95
C GLU A 331 18.95 30.59 -6.12
N ASN A 332 18.39 31.13 -5.04
CA ASN A 332 17.64 32.39 -5.06
C ASN A 332 18.55 33.58 -5.42
N ALA A 333 19.73 33.68 -4.81
CA ALA A 333 20.70 34.74 -5.04
C ALA A 333 21.15 34.79 -6.51
N ILE A 334 21.38 33.63 -7.14
CA ILE A 334 21.71 33.54 -8.56
C ILE A 334 20.49 33.92 -9.41
N ARG A 335 19.36 33.22 -9.22
CA ARG A 335 18.22 33.29 -10.14
C ARG A 335 17.51 34.64 -10.11
N TYR A 336 17.29 35.19 -8.92
CA TYR A 336 16.53 36.42 -8.72
C TYR A 336 17.40 37.65 -8.52
N GLY A 337 18.64 37.44 -8.05
CA GLY A 337 19.64 38.48 -7.86
C GLY A 337 20.55 38.63 -9.07
N ALA A 338 21.63 37.86 -9.11
CA ALA A 338 22.76 38.04 -10.03
C ALA A 338 22.37 38.01 -11.52
N ARG A 339 21.44 37.14 -11.94
CA ARG A 339 20.97 37.07 -13.34
C ARG A 339 20.30 38.36 -13.84
N SER A 340 19.88 39.26 -12.96
CA SER A 340 19.28 40.55 -13.33
C SER A 340 20.30 41.64 -13.67
N ARG A 341 21.60 41.37 -13.50
CA ARG A 341 22.70 42.30 -13.75
C ARG A 341 23.52 41.90 -14.97
N SER A 342 24.19 42.88 -15.58
CA SER A 342 25.20 42.64 -16.62
C SER A 342 26.46 41.96 -16.06
N GLU A 343 26.79 42.25 -14.79
CA GLU A 343 27.85 41.61 -14.02
C GLU A 343 27.25 41.16 -12.68
N GLY A 344 26.64 39.98 -12.69
CA GLY A 344 26.04 39.39 -11.51
C GLY A 344 27.09 38.78 -10.62
N LYS A 345 27.03 39.06 -9.31
CA LYS A 345 27.96 38.51 -8.32
C LYS A 345 27.18 37.95 -7.14
N VAL A 346 27.54 36.73 -6.74
CA VAL A 346 27.11 36.09 -5.49
C VAL A 346 28.33 35.71 -4.68
N VAL A 347 28.38 36.10 -3.41
CA VAL A 347 29.46 35.77 -2.48
C VAL A 347 28.89 34.92 -1.36
N ILE A 348 29.47 33.74 -1.16
CA ILE A 348 29.17 32.87 -0.03
C ILE A 348 30.36 32.91 0.91
N SER A 349 30.14 33.28 2.16
CA SER A 349 31.19 33.32 3.18
C SER A 349 30.78 32.60 4.46
N THR A 350 31.75 31.99 5.12
CA THR A 350 31.58 31.36 6.44
C THR A 350 32.64 31.85 7.42
N ARG A 351 32.23 32.16 8.65
CA ARG A 351 33.12 32.63 9.74
C ARG A 351 32.64 32.08 11.07
N ARG A 352 33.55 31.70 11.96
CA ARG A 352 33.22 31.31 13.34
C ARG A 352 33.20 32.56 14.22
N GLU A 353 32.03 32.91 14.72
CA GLU A 353 31.76 34.13 15.47
C GLU A 353 30.68 33.85 16.53
N ASP A 354 30.75 34.51 17.69
CA ASP A 354 29.72 34.49 18.76
C ASP A 354 29.26 33.08 19.22
N GLY A 355 30.20 32.14 19.38
CA GLY A 355 29.88 30.79 19.86
C GLY A 355 29.13 29.92 18.84
N GLY A 356 29.28 30.24 17.55
CA GLY A 356 28.72 29.47 16.44
C GLY A 356 29.41 29.79 15.12
N VAL A 357 28.76 29.39 14.03
CA VAL A 357 29.19 29.66 12.66
C VAL A 357 28.17 30.55 11.97
N MET A 358 28.66 31.67 11.43
CA MET A 358 27.91 32.58 10.59
C MET A 358 28.14 32.24 9.12
N ILE A 359 27.04 32.13 8.35
CA ILE A 359 27.06 31.94 6.90
C ILE A 359 26.40 33.15 6.27
N ARG A 360 27.07 33.84 5.35
CA ARG A 360 26.47 34.94 4.58
C ARG A 360 26.45 34.61 3.11
N VAL A 361 25.28 34.78 2.50
CA VAL A 361 25.08 34.74 1.04
C VAL A 361 24.67 36.12 0.60
N THR A 362 25.53 36.79 -0.18
CA THR A 362 25.33 38.17 -0.64
C THR A 362 25.26 38.21 -2.15
N ASP A 363 24.23 38.82 -2.73
CA ASP A 363 24.14 39.13 -4.15
C ASP A 363 24.07 40.63 -4.42
N ASN A 364 24.56 41.04 -5.59
CA ASN A 364 24.47 42.43 -6.08
C ASN A 364 23.24 42.67 -6.98
N GLY A 365 22.19 41.86 -6.83
CA GLY A 365 21.03 41.87 -7.69
C GLY A 365 20.15 43.11 -7.56
N LYS A 366 18.92 43.01 -8.04
CA LYS A 366 17.94 44.10 -7.98
C LYS A 366 17.40 44.41 -6.58
N GLY A 367 17.64 43.54 -5.59
CA GLY A 367 17.03 43.63 -4.26
C GLY A 367 15.49 43.58 -4.28
N PHE A 368 14.89 43.61 -3.09
CA PHE A 368 13.45 43.71 -2.89
C PHE A 368 13.16 44.38 -1.55
N ASP A 369 11.91 44.82 -1.35
CA ASP A 369 11.43 45.29 -0.06
C ASP A 369 10.96 44.09 0.76
N PRO A 370 11.62 43.75 1.89
CA PRO A 370 11.23 42.61 2.73
C PRO A 370 9.83 42.74 3.34
N ASP A 371 9.34 43.97 3.56
CA ASP A 371 8.08 44.26 4.25
C ASP A 371 6.88 44.34 3.31
N ALA A 372 7.12 44.56 2.00
CA ALA A 372 6.06 44.75 1.00
C ALA A 372 5.61 43.47 0.29
N VAL A 373 6.21 42.30 0.56
CA VAL A 373 5.86 41.06 -0.14
C VAL A 373 4.79 40.27 0.66
N PRO A 374 3.57 40.09 0.12
CA PRO A 374 2.56 39.27 0.76
C PRO A 374 3.04 37.81 0.89
N LEU A 375 2.93 37.26 2.09
CA LEU A 375 3.34 35.90 2.48
C LEU A 375 2.80 34.77 1.58
N ASP A 376 1.73 35.00 0.81
CA ASP A 376 0.97 33.95 0.12
C ASP A 376 1.28 33.77 -1.38
N THR A 377 2.02 34.67 -2.04
CA THR A 377 2.06 34.70 -3.52
C THR A 377 3.40 34.39 -4.19
N ASN A 378 4.50 34.26 -3.46
CA ASN A 378 5.81 34.04 -4.09
C ASN A 378 6.54 32.80 -3.53
N ARG A 379 6.81 31.82 -4.39
CA ARG A 379 7.53 30.56 -4.04
C ARG A 379 8.89 30.80 -3.39
N SER A 380 9.51 31.96 -3.61
CA SER A 380 10.82 32.33 -3.04
C SER A 380 10.77 32.59 -1.53
N HIS A 381 9.69 33.16 -0.98
CA HIS A 381 9.56 33.40 0.48
C HIS A 381 9.16 32.17 1.27
N ILE A 382 8.39 31.24 0.66
CA ILE A 382 8.11 29.93 1.26
C ILE A 382 9.42 29.16 1.48
N GLY A 383 10.38 29.27 0.55
CA GLY A 383 11.69 28.63 0.67
C GLY A 383 12.51 29.12 1.87
N LEU A 384 12.67 30.44 2.02
CA LEU A 384 13.45 31.02 3.13
C LEU A 384 12.80 30.80 4.49
N LYS A 385 11.47 30.93 4.59
CA LYS A 385 10.73 30.66 5.84
C LYS A 385 10.87 29.20 6.28
N ASN A 386 10.81 28.25 5.34
CA ASN A 386 11.02 26.83 5.64
C ASN A 386 12.45 26.53 6.09
N VAL A 387 13.44 27.29 5.62
CA VAL A 387 14.82 27.18 6.11
C VAL A 387 14.93 27.72 7.54
N ASP A 388 14.36 28.89 7.81
CA ASP A 388 14.37 29.51 9.15
C ASP A 388 13.69 28.64 10.22
N GLU A 389 12.45 28.20 9.97
CA GLU A 389 11.73 27.31 10.90
C GLU A 389 12.48 26.00 11.19
N ARG A 390 13.27 25.52 10.23
CA ARG A 390 14.02 24.28 10.35
C ARG A 390 15.34 24.48 11.08
N LEU A 391 16.01 25.61 10.87
CA LEU A 391 17.19 26.01 11.65
C LEU A 391 16.82 26.19 13.12
N GLU A 392 15.71 26.86 13.41
CA GLU A 392 15.22 27.04 14.78
C GLU A 392 14.94 25.69 15.46
N LYS A 393 14.19 24.80 14.78
CA LYS A 393 13.77 23.50 15.34
C LYS A 393 14.89 22.48 15.51
N MET A 394 15.86 22.45 14.59
CA MET A 394 16.86 21.37 14.53
C MET A 394 18.18 21.73 15.21
N CYS A 395 18.55 23.01 15.24
CA CYS A 395 19.83 23.43 15.77
C CYS A 395 19.78 24.78 16.50
N ASN A 396 18.60 25.31 16.84
CA ASN A 396 18.46 26.63 17.48
C ASN A 396 19.19 27.75 16.72
N GLY A 397 19.31 27.60 15.40
CA GLY A 397 19.88 28.61 14.52
C GLY A 397 18.86 29.69 14.16
N SER A 398 19.33 30.72 13.46
CA SER A 398 18.50 31.82 12.99
C SER A 398 18.86 32.25 11.57
N LEU A 399 17.88 32.78 10.85
CA LEU A 399 18.06 33.38 9.53
C LEU A 399 17.61 34.85 9.56
N ASP A 400 18.45 35.74 9.01
CA ASP A 400 18.15 37.16 8.81
C ASP A 400 18.29 37.53 7.33
N VAL A 401 17.41 38.39 6.83
CA VAL A 401 17.42 38.84 5.42
C VAL A 401 17.45 40.36 5.37
N LYS A 402 18.48 40.90 4.73
CA LYS A 402 18.61 42.33 4.42
C LYS A 402 18.61 42.51 2.93
N SER A 403 17.64 43.24 2.39
CA SER A 403 17.56 43.54 0.97
C SER A 403 17.26 45.01 0.77
N VAL A 404 17.92 45.62 -0.22
CA VAL A 404 17.71 47.02 -0.60
C VAL A 404 17.51 47.06 -2.11
N ILE A 405 16.40 47.67 -2.54
CA ILE A 405 16.07 47.80 -3.96
C ILE A 405 17.20 48.54 -4.68
N GLY A 406 17.78 47.88 -5.68
CA GLY A 406 18.88 48.40 -6.49
C GLY A 406 20.29 48.12 -5.93
N GLU A 407 20.44 47.59 -4.73
CA GLU A 407 21.75 47.31 -4.11
C GLU A 407 22.02 45.82 -3.89
N GLY A 408 20.96 44.99 -3.82
CA GLY A 408 21.08 43.54 -3.72
C GLY A 408 20.48 42.96 -2.45
N THR A 409 20.85 41.73 -2.12
CA THR A 409 20.34 41.02 -0.93
C THR A 409 21.47 40.33 -0.19
N THR A 410 21.43 40.36 1.13
CA THR A 410 22.27 39.59 2.03
C THR A 410 21.40 38.72 2.91
N VAL A 411 21.59 37.40 2.84
CA VAL A 411 20.99 36.44 3.77
C VAL A 411 22.07 35.98 4.73
N THR A 412 21.82 36.13 6.04
CA THR A 412 22.74 35.75 7.11
C THR A 412 22.13 34.61 7.90
N LEU A 413 22.85 33.51 8.01
CA LEU A 413 22.51 32.37 8.87
C LEU A 413 23.46 32.36 10.05
N TRP A 414 22.94 32.04 11.23
CA TRP A 414 23.74 31.76 12.41
C TRP A 414 23.40 30.36 12.93
N ILE A 415 24.42 29.53 13.11
CA ILE A 415 24.31 28.17 13.61
C ILE A 415 25.13 28.10 14.90
N PRO A 416 24.53 27.86 16.07
CA PRO A 416 25.28 27.74 17.32
C PRO A 416 26.20 26.52 17.27
N ASP A 417 27.34 26.60 17.95
CA ASP A 417 28.16 25.43 18.19
C ASP A 417 27.34 24.39 18.98
N PRO A 418 27.55 23.09 18.71
CA PRO A 418 26.97 22.06 19.56
C PRO A 418 27.41 22.34 21.00
N PRO A 419 26.49 22.26 21.99
CA PRO A 419 26.86 22.49 23.38
C PRO A 419 28.07 21.61 23.73
N PRO A 420 29.08 22.14 24.44
CA PRO A 420 30.26 21.35 24.82
C PRO A 420 29.77 20.09 25.53
N GLU A 421 29.97 18.93 24.91
CA GLU A 421 29.47 17.66 25.43
C GLU A 421 29.99 17.47 26.86
N ALA A 422 29.07 17.34 27.82
CA ALA A 422 29.36 16.62 29.04
C ALA A 422 29.85 15.23 28.62
N GLU A 423 31.03 14.83 29.10
CA GLU A 423 31.55 13.48 28.93
C GLU A 423 30.50 12.46 29.39
N ASP A 424 29.73 11.89 28.46
CA ASP A 424 28.94 10.70 28.72
C ASP A 424 28.99 9.72 27.54
N GLY A 425 30.03 8.89 27.57
CA GLY A 425 29.79 7.47 27.77
C GLY A 425 29.09 6.63 26.69
N ASN A 426 28.86 7.08 25.45
CA ASN A 426 28.31 6.17 24.44
C ASN A 426 28.79 6.41 23.00
N LYS A 427 29.97 5.87 22.67
CA LYS A 427 30.39 5.67 21.28
C LYS A 427 29.50 4.61 20.62
N PRO A 428 28.78 4.88 19.52
CA PRO A 428 28.15 3.82 18.74
C PRO A 428 29.25 2.96 18.12
N GLY A 429 29.28 1.69 18.50
CA GLY A 429 30.31 0.75 18.09
C GLY A 429 30.50 0.69 16.57
N ARG A 430 31.74 0.89 16.12
CA ARG A 430 32.24 0.32 14.87
C ARG A 430 31.89 -1.17 14.86
N LYS A 431 30.87 -1.57 14.10
CA LYS A 431 30.71 -2.96 13.67
C LYS A 431 31.95 -3.30 12.85
N LYS A 432 32.92 -3.96 13.47
CA LYS A 432 33.98 -4.68 12.77
C LYS A 432 33.30 -5.63 11.78
N LEU A 433 33.61 -5.50 10.49
CA LEU A 433 33.36 -6.57 9.52
C LEU A 433 34.05 -7.85 10.05
N PRO A 434 33.42 -9.02 9.95
CA PRO A 434 34.09 -10.27 10.30
C PRO A 434 35.18 -10.57 9.27
N ASP A 435 36.42 -10.65 9.75
CA ASP A 435 37.55 -11.26 9.05
C ASP A 435 37.18 -12.69 8.66
N LYS A 436 37.08 -12.96 7.36
CA LYS A 436 37.18 -14.32 6.84
C LYS A 436 38.65 -14.73 6.91
N ALA A 437 39.03 -15.28 8.06
CA ALA A 437 40.25 -16.04 8.19
C ALA A 437 40.19 -17.27 7.27
N ARG A 438 41.12 -17.30 6.32
CA ARG A 438 41.83 -18.51 5.88
C ARG A 438 42.01 -19.45 7.07
N ASN A 439 41.62 -20.71 6.93
CA ASN A 439 42.49 -21.78 7.37
C ASN A 439 42.27 -23.05 6.57
N ASP A 440 43.40 -23.58 6.15
CA ASP A 440 43.65 -24.86 5.52
C ASP A 440 43.13 -26.03 6.38
N GLY A 441 42.71 -27.09 5.70
CA GLY A 441 42.20 -28.34 6.26
C GLY A 441 41.51 -29.18 5.20
#